data_AF-A0A0N0XVZ7-F1
#
_entry.id   AF-A0A0N0XVZ7-F1
#
_cell.length_a   1.000
_cell.length_b   1.000
_cell.length_c   1.000
_cell.angle_alpha   90.00
_cell.angle_beta   90.00
_cell.angle_gamma   90.00
#
_symmetry.space_group_name_H-M   'P 1'
#
loop_
_entity.id
_entity.type
_entity.pdbx_description
1 polymer ?
#
loop_
_entity_poly.entity_id
_entity_poly.type
_entity_poly.pdbx_seq_one_letter_code
_entity_poly.pdbx_strand_id
1 'polypeptide(L)'
;MTPTTAGSPGDQLAVVSQTGPTVTFFDAATHERLGVLEVPPQPHELCFDPDHRLLYCASTYRSGFYHLNEGRAHEITVIDVDTRTIVATLDTTPDHAPHGLALDRARARLYVSVEATDTEPGGVLIIDTRTHARLGRISTLAPGPHWFALTPDGRHGYTTNKEAPFVSVVDLDRGVLTDRIPVPGSEGLTLAPDGRHLYVATPKADFATPPTTPPSIHVIDTATHETVRTLPTKGQVMPVHATSTGMLLAGELRPDTAPGGPLGAQLPGVLTVFAPDTLALVGEVEVGQFPLTITSSPDARLAYVSGNLSSTVTVVDLQTLRPVTTLEVDRTDISGAHGLAYIASPHS
;
A
#
# COMPACT_ATOMS: atom_id res chain seq x y z
N MET A 1 -23.69 -27.32 6.76
CA MET A 1 -23.44 -25.86 6.67
C MET A 1 -22.57 -25.67 5.45
N THR A 2 -23.10 -25.03 4.41
CA THR A 2 -22.31 -24.62 3.25
C THR A 2 -21.23 -23.65 3.73
N PRO A 3 -19.96 -23.79 3.31
CA PRO A 3 -18.96 -22.78 3.62
C PRO A 3 -19.45 -21.45 3.06
N THR A 4 -19.52 -20.42 3.90
CA THR A 4 -19.72 -19.05 3.44
C THR A 4 -18.55 -18.70 2.55
N THR A 5 -18.77 -18.70 1.23
CA THR A 5 -17.81 -18.17 0.23
C THR A 5 -17.53 -16.73 0.60
N ALA A 6 -16.28 -16.44 0.89
CA ALA A 6 -15.92 -15.24 1.62
C ALA A 6 -15.67 -14.04 0.67
N GLY A 7 -15.13 -14.29 -0.51
CA GLY A 7 -15.10 -13.37 -1.65
C GLY A 7 -16.08 -13.77 -2.75
N SER A 8 -16.24 -12.91 -3.76
CA SER A 8 -17.08 -13.21 -4.92
C SER A 8 -16.41 -14.27 -5.81
N PRO A 9 -17.15 -15.27 -6.32
CA PRO A 9 -16.60 -16.28 -7.22
C PRO A 9 -15.90 -15.64 -8.44
N GLY A 10 -14.67 -16.08 -8.72
CA GLY A 10 -13.87 -15.57 -9.85
C GLY A 10 -13.02 -14.34 -9.54
N ASP A 11 -13.22 -13.68 -8.38
CA ASP A 11 -12.31 -12.65 -7.90
C ASP A 11 -10.99 -13.27 -7.44
N GLN A 12 -9.89 -12.54 -7.57
CA GLN A 12 -8.54 -12.99 -7.21
C GLN A 12 -7.89 -12.00 -6.24
N LEU A 13 -6.95 -12.49 -5.44
CA LEU A 13 -5.98 -11.68 -4.71
C LEU A 13 -4.60 -11.91 -5.29
N ALA A 14 -3.93 -10.85 -5.72
CA ALA A 14 -2.52 -10.88 -6.09
C ALA A 14 -1.66 -10.37 -4.92
N VAL A 15 -0.57 -11.08 -4.64
CA VAL A 15 0.33 -10.81 -3.52
C VAL A 15 1.77 -10.85 -4.00
N VAL A 16 2.49 -9.76 -3.76
CA VAL A 16 3.93 -9.68 -4.00
C VAL A 16 4.70 -10.42 -2.91
N SER A 17 5.71 -11.18 -3.32
CA SER A 17 6.81 -11.59 -2.45
C SER A 17 8.06 -10.79 -2.77
N GLN A 18 8.51 -9.97 -1.81
CA GLN A 18 9.59 -9.01 -2.01
C GLN A 18 10.94 -9.70 -2.31
N THR A 19 11.32 -10.71 -1.52
CA THR A 19 12.55 -11.49 -1.76
C THR A 19 12.31 -12.75 -2.59
N GLY A 20 11.05 -13.17 -2.74
CA GLY A 20 10.65 -14.32 -3.56
C GLY A 20 10.66 -14.07 -5.07
N PRO A 21 11.24 -12.97 -5.56
CA PRO A 21 10.58 -12.01 -6.46
C PRO A 21 9.44 -12.58 -7.31
N THR A 22 8.27 -12.69 -6.72
CA THR A 22 7.08 -13.29 -7.36
C THR A 22 5.82 -12.49 -7.09
N VAL A 23 4.83 -12.67 -7.96
CA VAL A 23 3.43 -12.37 -7.68
C VAL A 23 2.66 -13.68 -7.58
N THR A 24 2.12 -13.98 -6.40
CA THR A 24 1.26 -15.14 -6.15
C THR A 24 -0.21 -14.74 -6.25
N PHE A 25 -0.99 -15.54 -6.97
CA PHE A 25 -2.43 -15.35 -7.14
C PHE A 25 -3.19 -16.35 -6.29
N PHE A 26 -4.23 -15.88 -5.60
CA PHE A 26 -5.17 -16.69 -4.82
C PHE A 26 -6.60 -16.42 -5.29
N ASP A 27 -7.46 -17.43 -5.21
CA ASP A 27 -8.89 -17.27 -5.39
C ASP A 27 -9.46 -16.53 -4.18
N ALA A 28 -10.18 -15.44 -4.38
CA ALA A 28 -10.68 -14.62 -3.28
C ALA A 28 -11.85 -15.28 -2.52
N ALA A 29 -12.54 -16.25 -3.13
CA ALA A 29 -13.67 -16.94 -2.53
C ALA A 29 -13.26 -18.19 -1.75
N THR A 30 -12.38 -19.02 -2.33
CA THR A 30 -11.90 -20.28 -1.75
C THR A 30 -10.58 -20.14 -0.99
N HIS A 31 -9.83 -19.07 -1.25
CA HIS A 31 -8.47 -18.83 -0.75
C HIS A 31 -7.42 -19.83 -1.25
N GLU A 32 -7.74 -20.60 -2.28
CA GLU A 32 -6.80 -21.54 -2.91
C GLU A 32 -5.78 -20.79 -3.76
N ARG A 33 -4.53 -21.24 -3.74
CA ARG A 33 -3.46 -20.70 -4.57
C ARG A 33 -3.70 -21.08 -6.03
N LEU A 34 -3.85 -20.08 -6.88
CA LEU A 34 -4.15 -20.24 -8.30
C LEU A 34 -2.89 -20.34 -9.17
N GLY A 35 -1.79 -19.72 -8.75
CA GLY A 35 -0.54 -19.75 -9.48
C GLY A 35 0.46 -18.72 -8.99
N VAL A 36 1.67 -18.80 -9.56
CA VAL A 36 2.77 -17.87 -9.28
C VAL A 36 3.42 -17.44 -10.56
N LEU A 37 3.74 -16.15 -10.62
CA LEU A 37 4.50 -15.52 -11.67
C LEU A 37 5.80 -14.98 -11.08
N GLU A 38 6.94 -15.42 -11.60
CA GLU A 38 8.22 -14.76 -11.33
C GLU A 38 8.24 -13.39 -11.98
N VAL A 39 8.75 -12.39 -11.26
CA VAL A 39 8.86 -11.00 -11.70
C VAL A 39 10.28 -10.49 -11.46
N PRO A 40 10.67 -9.31 -12.00
CA PRO A 40 11.95 -8.71 -11.69
C PRO A 40 12.16 -8.53 -10.16
N PRO A 41 13.41 -8.52 -9.68
CA PRO A 41 13.74 -8.43 -8.25
C PRO A 41 13.09 -7.27 -7.49
N GLN A 42 12.88 -7.49 -6.18
CA GLN A 42 12.28 -6.54 -5.23
C GLN A 42 10.97 -5.90 -5.72
N PRO A 43 9.99 -6.71 -6.18
CA PRO A 43 8.64 -6.21 -6.35
C PRO A 43 8.13 -5.67 -5.00
N HIS A 44 7.36 -4.58 -5.03
CA HIS A 44 7.00 -3.84 -3.82
C HIS A 44 5.50 -3.62 -3.73
N GLU A 45 4.91 -2.86 -4.65
CA GLU A 45 3.49 -2.49 -4.64
C GLU A 45 2.76 -2.97 -5.89
N LEU A 46 1.45 -3.14 -5.76
CA LEU A 46 0.55 -3.58 -6.82
C LEU A 46 -0.57 -2.56 -7.03
N CYS A 47 -0.96 -2.35 -8.28
CA CYS A 47 -2.15 -1.56 -8.64
C CYS A 47 -2.89 -2.23 -9.79
N PHE A 48 -4.16 -2.57 -9.57
CA PHE A 48 -4.99 -3.24 -10.54
C PHE A 48 -5.78 -2.24 -11.40
N ASP A 49 -5.67 -2.38 -12.72
CA ASP A 49 -6.48 -1.67 -13.72
C ASP A 49 -7.60 -2.58 -14.23
N PRO A 50 -8.86 -2.34 -13.80
CA PRO A 50 -10.00 -3.13 -14.22
C PRO A 50 -10.45 -2.87 -15.67
N ASP A 51 -10.09 -1.73 -16.27
CA ASP A 51 -10.51 -1.40 -17.64
C ASP A 51 -9.77 -2.25 -18.67
N HIS A 52 -8.48 -2.47 -18.42
CA HIS A 52 -7.61 -3.24 -19.31
C HIS A 52 -7.26 -4.62 -18.76
N ARG A 53 -7.68 -4.93 -17.53
CA ARG A 53 -7.34 -6.16 -16.80
C ARG A 53 -5.85 -6.37 -16.65
N LEU A 54 -5.16 -5.28 -16.34
CA LEU A 54 -3.72 -5.25 -16.13
C LEU A 54 -3.41 -5.03 -14.64
N LEU A 55 -2.34 -5.66 -14.17
CA LEU A 55 -1.79 -5.45 -12.85
C LEU A 55 -0.41 -4.81 -13.00
N TYR A 56 -0.27 -3.60 -12.49
CA TYR A 56 1.00 -2.89 -12.40
C TYR A 56 1.72 -3.32 -11.12
N CYS A 57 2.97 -3.73 -11.24
CA CYS A 57 3.83 -4.13 -10.14
C CYS A 57 5.11 -3.30 -10.13
N ALA A 58 5.28 -2.44 -9.13
CA ALA A 58 6.47 -1.62 -9.00
C ALA A 58 7.65 -2.45 -8.47
N SER A 59 8.80 -2.37 -9.13
CA SER A 59 10.08 -2.87 -8.62
C SER A 59 10.88 -1.69 -8.08
N THR A 60 11.05 -1.64 -6.76
CA THR A 60 11.61 -0.46 -6.10
C THR A 60 13.14 -0.48 -6.07
N TYR A 61 13.72 -1.64 -5.76
CA TYR A 61 15.17 -1.79 -5.60
C TYR A 61 15.70 -2.92 -6.49
N ARG A 62 17.02 -3.02 -6.62
CA ARG A 62 17.68 -4.18 -7.25
C ARG A 62 17.82 -5.34 -6.28
N SER A 63 18.12 -5.03 -5.03
CA SER A 63 18.22 -5.95 -3.90
C SER A 63 18.05 -5.16 -2.60
N GLY A 64 17.77 -5.88 -1.51
CA GLY A 64 17.58 -5.28 -0.19
C GLY A 64 16.31 -4.43 -0.09
N PHE A 65 16.21 -3.66 0.98
CA PHE A 65 15.03 -2.87 1.32
C PHE A 65 15.44 -1.58 2.04
N TYR A 66 14.61 -0.54 1.94
CA TYR A 66 14.83 0.76 2.58
C TYR A 66 16.28 1.27 2.38
N HIS A 67 16.97 1.71 3.44
CA HIS A 67 18.35 2.20 3.37
C HIS A 67 19.41 1.09 3.22
N LEU A 68 19.01 -0.18 3.28
CA LEU A 68 19.88 -1.35 3.10
C LEU A 68 19.84 -1.91 1.67
N ASN A 69 19.28 -1.15 0.71
CA ASN A 69 19.25 -1.55 -0.70
C ASN A 69 20.63 -1.38 -1.37
N GLU A 70 20.93 -2.23 -2.36
CA GLU A 70 22.16 -2.13 -3.18
C GLU A 70 21.83 -1.68 -4.62
N GLY A 71 20.93 -0.71 -4.76
CA GLY A 71 20.58 -0.12 -6.04
C GLY A 71 19.09 0.15 -6.16
N ARG A 72 18.75 1.30 -6.74
CA ARG A 72 17.37 1.69 -7.00
C ARG A 72 16.96 1.23 -8.41
N ALA A 73 15.82 0.57 -8.49
CA ALA A 73 15.27 0.08 -9.75
C ALA A 73 14.46 1.18 -10.47
N HIS A 74 14.09 0.90 -11.71
CA HIS A 74 13.38 1.83 -12.58
C HIS A 74 12.28 1.13 -13.40
N GLU A 75 11.70 0.05 -12.88
CA GLU A 75 10.77 -0.79 -13.61
C GLU A 75 9.40 -0.88 -12.94
N ILE A 76 8.37 -0.87 -13.77
CA ILE A 76 7.02 -1.30 -13.43
C ILE A 76 6.67 -2.46 -14.35
N THR A 77 6.49 -3.64 -13.79
CA THR A 77 6.07 -4.83 -14.53
C THR A 77 4.57 -4.78 -14.75
N VAL A 78 4.11 -4.99 -15.97
CA VAL A 78 2.69 -5.02 -16.35
C VAL A 78 2.29 -6.46 -16.61
N ILE A 79 1.31 -6.94 -15.86
CA ILE A 79 0.88 -8.34 -15.86
C ILE A 79 -0.57 -8.41 -16.36
N ASP A 80 -0.83 -9.25 -17.35
CA ASP A 80 -2.20 -9.68 -17.67
C ASP A 80 -2.64 -10.65 -16.58
N VAL A 81 -3.71 -10.30 -15.85
CA VAL A 81 -4.15 -11.06 -14.67
C VAL A 81 -4.96 -12.30 -15.00
N ASP A 82 -5.49 -12.38 -16.23
CA ASP A 82 -6.32 -13.50 -16.67
C ASP A 82 -5.43 -14.63 -17.19
N THR A 83 -4.34 -14.29 -17.91
CA THR A 83 -3.32 -15.25 -18.36
C THR A 83 -2.17 -15.43 -17.37
N ARG A 84 -1.99 -14.50 -16.42
CA ARG A 84 -0.88 -14.44 -15.44
C ARG A 84 0.48 -14.38 -16.12
N THR A 85 0.59 -13.55 -17.14
CA THR A 85 1.83 -13.36 -17.91
C THR A 85 2.25 -11.89 -17.90
N ILE A 86 3.56 -11.65 -17.87
CA ILE A 86 4.11 -10.30 -18.09
C ILE A 86 3.87 -9.91 -19.55
N VAL A 87 3.19 -8.79 -19.76
CA VAL A 87 2.86 -8.27 -21.11
C VAL A 87 3.63 -7.00 -21.46
N ALA A 88 4.17 -6.30 -20.47
CA ALA A 88 5.07 -5.17 -20.67
C ALA A 88 5.94 -4.91 -19.43
N THR A 89 7.00 -4.13 -19.63
CA THR A 89 7.78 -3.50 -18.56
C THR A 89 7.90 -2.02 -18.89
N LEU A 90 7.52 -1.16 -17.96
CA LEU A 90 7.61 0.29 -18.10
C LEU A 90 8.91 0.75 -17.44
N ASP A 91 9.66 1.58 -18.15
CA ASP A 91 10.88 2.21 -17.62
C ASP A 91 10.55 3.60 -17.04
N THR A 92 10.91 3.81 -15.78
CA THR A 92 10.67 5.07 -15.06
C THR A 92 11.81 6.08 -15.21
N THR A 93 12.91 5.72 -15.88
CA THR A 93 14.09 6.58 -16.08
C THR A 93 13.73 8.01 -16.54
N PRO A 94 14.41 9.06 -16.02
CA PRO A 94 15.52 9.02 -15.05
C PRO A 94 15.09 8.88 -13.58
N ASP A 95 13.80 8.63 -13.33
CA ASP A 95 13.30 8.42 -11.98
C ASP A 95 13.50 6.98 -11.54
N HIS A 96 13.74 6.81 -10.25
CA HIS A 96 14.12 5.53 -9.66
C HIS A 96 13.43 5.32 -8.31
N ALA A 97 13.40 4.05 -7.89
CA ALA A 97 12.65 3.55 -6.75
C ALA A 97 11.16 3.92 -6.80
N PRO A 98 10.42 3.43 -7.82
CA PRO A 98 8.97 3.54 -7.81
C PRO A 98 8.38 2.78 -6.60
N HIS A 99 7.42 3.39 -5.92
CA HIS A 99 6.72 2.79 -4.77
C HIS A 99 5.21 2.76 -5.01
N GLY A 100 4.47 3.70 -4.41
CA GLY A 100 3.02 3.78 -4.46
C GLY A 100 2.49 4.05 -5.87
N LEU A 101 1.42 3.34 -6.22
CA LEU A 101 0.75 3.37 -7.51
C LEU A 101 -0.71 3.76 -7.30
N ALA A 102 -1.23 4.76 -8.03
CA ALA A 102 -2.64 5.10 -8.02
C ALA A 102 -3.19 5.31 -9.43
N LEU A 103 -4.37 4.75 -9.70
CA LEU A 103 -4.99 4.75 -11.01
C LEU A 103 -6.13 5.78 -11.10
N ASP A 104 -6.03 6.70 -12.06
CA ASP A 104 -7.14 7.54 -12.53
C ASP A 104 -7.70 6.95 -13.83
N ARG A 105 -8.75 6.14 -13.69
CA ARG A 105 -9.43 5.50 -14.82
C ARG A 105 -10.07 6.50 -15.78
N ALA A 106 -10.64 7.58 -15.25
CA ALA A 106 -11.36 8.58 -16.05
C ALA A 106 -10.40 9.31 -17.01
N ARG A 107 -9.17 9.59 -16.56
CA ARG A 107 -8.13 10.23 -17.39
C ARG A 107 -7.16 9.24 -18.04
N ALA A 108 -7.30 7.94 -17.77
CA ALA A 108 -6.35 6.88 -18.16
C ALA A 108 -4.91 7.18 -17.75
N ARG A 109 -4.71 7.50 -16.48
CA ARG A 109 -3.41 7.84 -15.91
C ARG A 109 -3.07 6.93 -14.75
N LEU A 110 -1.84 6.42 -14.74
CA LEU A 110 -1.20 5.81 -13.60
C LEU A 110 -0.25 6.84 -12.99
N TYR A 111 -0.47 7.17 -11.72
CA TYR A 111 0.43 8.01 -10.92
C TYR A 111 1.34 7.12 -10.09
N VAL A 112 2.64 7.43 -10.09
CA VAL A 112 3.66 6.61 -9.42
C VAL A 112 4.57 7.49 -8.60
N SER A 113 4.61 7.31 -7.28
CA SER A 113 5.62 7.97 -6.47
C SER A 113 7.00 7.36 -6.74
N VAL A 114 8.01 8.22 -6.81
CA VAL A 114 9.41 7.86 -7.04
C VAL A 114 10.30 8.59 -6.05
N GLU A 115 11.32 7.92 -5.52
CA GLU A 115 12.11 8.49 -4.42
C GLU A 115 12.94 9.70 -4.85
N ALA A 116 13.43 9.72 -6.10
CA ALA A 116 14.25 10.79 -6.66
C ALA A 116 14.57 10.56 -8.16
N THR A 117 15.43 11.41 -8.73
CA THR A 117 16.33 11.13 -9.86
C THR A 117 17.78 11.26 -9.38
N ASP A 118 18.77 11.18 -10.27
CA ASP A 118 20.18 11.49 -9.92
C ASP A 118 20.38 12.95 -9.49
N THR A 119 19.50 13.87 -9.91
CA THR A 119 19.68 15.33 -9.73
C THR A 119 18.53 16.03 -9.01
N GLU A 120 17.38 15.37 -8.83
CA GLU A 120 16.19 15.96 -8.22
C GLU A 120 15.65 15.08 -7.08
N PRO A 121 15.11 15.68 -6.00
CA PRO A 121 14.41 14.94 -4.96
C PRO A 121 13.13 14.33 -5.51
N GLY A 122 12.38 13.59 -4.68
CA GLY A 122 11.24 12.79 -5.10
C GLY A 122 10.15 13.46 -5.93
N GLY A 123 9.34 12.62 -6.55
CA GLY A 123 8.33 13.05 -7.51
C GLY A 123 7.16 12.07 -7.65
N VAL A 124 6.19 12.47 -8.45
CA VAL A 124 5.08 11.65 -8.91
C VAL A 124 5.15 11.61 -10.44
N LEU A 125 5.47 10.44 -10.99
CA LEU A 125 5.40 10.18 -12.42
C LEU A 125 3.96 10.03 -12.87
N ILE A 126 3.69 10.44 -14.10
CA ILE A 126 2.39 10.29 -14.76
C ILE A 126 2.61 9.45 -16.01
N ILE A 127 1.92 8.31 -16.08
CA ILE A 127 1.99 7.37 -17.21
C ILE A 127 0.60 7.23 -17.81
N ASP A 128 0.49 7.28 -19.13
CA ASP A 128 -0.74 6.99 -19.87
C ASP A 128 -0.98 5.48 -19.89
N THR A 129 -2.12 5.01 -19.40
CA THR A 129 -2.39 3.56 -19.29
C THR A 129 -2.77 2.89 -20.61
N ARG A 130 -3.11 3.67 -21.65
CA ARG A 130 -3.46 3.13 -22.97
C ARG A 130 -2.23 2.88 -23.84
N THR A 131 -1.24 3.77 -23.72
CA THR A 131 -0.05 3.81 -24.57
C THR A 131 1.23 3.46 -23.82
N HIS A 132 1.16 3.39 -22.48
CA HIS A 132 2.31 3.23 -21.58
C HIS A 132 3.34 4.36 -21.68
N ALA A 133 2.97 5.49 -22.28
CA ALA A 133 3.85 6.63 -22.43
C ALA A 133 3.97 7.44 -21.13
N ARG A 134 5.20 7.86 -20.80
CA ARG A 134 5.45 8.86 -19.76
C ARG A 134 4.88 10.21 -20.22
N LEU A 135 3.91 10.72 -19.47
CA LEU A 135 3.27 12.02 -19.73
C LEU A 135 3.99 13.18 -19.02
N GLY A 136 4.64 12.90 -17.89
CA GLY A 136 5.32 13.93 -17.13
C GLY A 136 5.66 13.50 -15.72
N ARG A 137 6.06 14.49 -14.93
CA ARG A 137 6.50 14.33 -13.54
C ARG A 137 6.13 15.57 -12.74
N ILE A 138 5.62 15.39 -11.53
CA ILE A 138 5.37 16.44 -10.55
C ILE A 138 6.39 16.29 -9.43
N SER A 139 7.19 17.32 -9.14
CA SER A 139 8.11 17.26 -8.00
C SER A 139 7.35 17.36 -6.69
N THR A 140 7.69 16.50 -5.72
CA THR A 140 7.12 16.55 -4.36
C THR A 140 7.99 17.40 -3.42
N LEU A 141 9.18 17.79 -3.88
CA LEU A 141 10.20 18.52 -3.14
C LEU A 141 10.51 17.87 -1.78
N ALA A 142 10.49 16.54 -1.73
CA ALA A 142 10.70 15.75 -0.53
C ALA A 142 11.59 14.53 -0.82
N PRO A 143 12.45 14.12 0.13
CA PRO A 143 13.09 12.81 0.09
C PRO A 143 12.08 11.70 0.43
N GLY A 144 12.25 10.54 -0.21
CA GLY A 144 11.51 9.33 0.10
C GLY A 144 9.99 9.39 0.00
N PRO A 145 9.38 9.98 -1.06
CA PRO A 145 7.99 9.70 -1.39
C PRO A 145 7.70 8.20 -1.35
N HIS A 146 6.61 7.82 -0.70
CA HIS A 146 6.26 6.42 -0.49
C HIS A 146 4.89 6.09 -1.06
N TRP A 147 3.82 6.13 -0.26
CA TRP A 147 2.48 5.90 -0.81
C TRP A 147 1.89 7.18 -1.41
N PHE A 148 1.01 6.96 -2.38
CA PHE A 148 0.32 8.02 -3.10
C PHE A 148 -1.18 7.70 -3.15
N ALA A 149 -2.02 8.66 -2.80
CA ALA A 149 -3.47 8.55 -2.95
C ALA A 149 -4.02 9.68 -3.82
N LEU A 150 -5.10 9.35 -4.51
CA LEU A 150 -5.80 10.21 -5.46
C LEU A 150 -7.18 10.55 -4.93
N THR A 151 -7.56 11.82 -5.00
CA THR A 151 -8.94 12.26 -4.74
C THR A 151 -9.93 11.64 -5.73
N PRO A 152 -11.19 11.36 -5.34
CA PRO A 152 -12.17 10.73 -6.24
C PRO A 152 -12.42 11.50 -7.55
N ASP A 153 -12.26 12.83 -7.55
CA ASP A 153 -12.36 13.67 -8.76
C ASP A 153 -11.08 13.66 -9.63
N GLY A 154 -10.02 13.02 -9.15
CA GLY A 154 -8.69 12.91 -9.74
C GLY A 154 -7.97 14.25 -9.93
N ARG A 155 -8.35 15.30 -9.19
CA ARG A 155 -7.76 16.64 -9.31
C ARG A 155 -6.57 16.84 -8.39
N HIS A 156 -6.58 16.22 -7.22
CA HIS A 156 -5.50 16.31 -6.23
C HIS A 156 -4.93 14.94 -5.89
N GLY A 157 -3.63 14.92 -5.59
CA GLY A 157 -2.94 13.76 -5.04
C GLY A 157 -2.19 14.11 -3.76
N TYR A 158 -1.97 13.10 -2.93
CA TYR A 158 -1.24 13.21 -1.67
C TYR A 158 -0.14 12.16 -1.65
N THR A 159 1.10 12.56 -1.36
CA THR A 159 2.19 11.60 -1.10
C THR A 159 2.71 11.73 0.31
N THR A 160 2.86 10.61 1.00
CA THR A 160 3.66 10.52 2.22
C THR A 160 5.12 10.55 1.83
N ASN A 161 5.92 11.08 2.75
CA ASN A 161 7.36 11.18 2.60
C ASN A 161 7.97 10.61 3.89
N LYS A 162 8.77 9.55 3.76
CA LYS A 162 9.32 8.84 4.90
C LYS A 162 10.13 9.80 5.78
N GLU A 163 11.09 10.51 5.19
CA GLU A 163 12.04 11.33 5.93
C GLU A 163 11.64 12.80 6.04
N ALA A 164 10.57 13.22 5.35
CA ALA A 164 10.14 14.62 5.36
C ALA A 164 9.04 14.86 6.41
N PRO A 165 9.06 16.00 7.12
CA PRO A 165 8.06 16.31 8.15
C PRO A 165 6.74 16.82 7.55
N PHE A 166 6.32 16.27 6.41
CA PHE A 166 5.07 16.64 5.75
C PHE A 166 4.59 15.61 4.73
N VAL A 167 3.28 15.61 4.48
CA VAL A 167 2.65 15.05 3.28
C VAL A 167 2.66 16.12 2.18
N SER A 168 3.04 15.75 0.96
CA SER A 168 2.99 16.66 -0.19
C SER A 168 1.61 16.63 -0.84
N VAL A 169 1.04 17.80 -1.11
CA VAL A 169 -0.22 17.95 -1.87
C VAL A 169 0.10 18.40 -3.28
N VAL A 170 -0.34 17.63 -4.28
CA VAL A 170 -0.12 17.93 -5.70
C VAL A 170 -1.44 18.20 -6.41
N ASP A 171 -1.49 19.26 -7.21
CA ASP A 171 -2.56 19.51 -8.18
C ASP A 171 -2.19 18.81 -9.49
N LEU A 172 -3.03 17.86 -9.89
CA LEU A 172 -2.80 16.96 -11.01
C LEU A 172 -3.25 17.53 -12.35
N ASP A 173 -4.07 18.57 -12.34
CA ASP A 173 -4.43 19.31 -13.56
C ASP A 173 -3.30 20.30 -13.92
N ARG A 174 -2.76 20.98 -12.91
CA ARG A 174 -1.68 21.96 -13.07
C ARG A 174 -0.30 21.32 -13.09
N GLY A 175 -0.16 20.10 -12.57
CA GLY A 175 1.11 19.37 -12.52
C GLY A 175 2.12 19.97 -11.54
N VAL A 176 1.66 20.49 -10.39
CA VAL A 176 2.53 21.20 -9.42
C VAL A 176 2.22 20.80 -7.98
N LEU A 177 3.24 20.87 -7.11
CA LEU A 177 3.06 20.88 -5.66
C LEU A 177 2.33 22.17 -5.26
N THR A 178 1.23 22.05 -4.53
CA THR A 178 0.44 23.19 -4.06
C THR A 178 0.53 23.41 -2.57
N ASP A 179 0.80 22.37 -1.77
CA ASP A 179 0.87 22.49 -0.31
C ASP A 179 1.70 21.39 0.35
N ARG A 180 1.99 21.57 1.64
CA ARG A 180 2.68 20.63 2.52
C ARG A 180 1.95 20.55 3.86
N ILE A 181 1.30 19.41 4.13
CA ILE A 181 0.60 19.18 5.40
C ILE A 181 1.60 18.70 6.44
N PRO A 182 1.83 19.42 7.56
CA PRO A 182 2.80 19.02 8.58
C PRO A 182 2.43 17.69 9.26
N VAL A 183 3.34 16.71 9.22
CA VAL A 183 3.25 15.43 9.95
C VAL A 183 4.65 14.97 10.35
N PRO A 184 4.84 14.16 11.41
CA PRO A 184 6.17 13.71 11.84
C PRO A 184 6.73 12.54 10.99
N GLY A 185 6.73 12.70 9.66
CA GLY A 185 7.06 11.64 8.71
C GLY A 185 5.99 10.54 8.64
N SER A 186 5.93 9.82 7.53
CA SER A 186 4.95 8.75 7.34
C SER A 186 5.29 7.86 6.13
N GLU A 187 4.83 6.61 6.17
CA GLU A 187 4.78 5.70 5.03
C GLU A 187 3.36 5.56 4.51
N GLY A 188 2.40 5.29 5.41
CA GLY A 188 1.03 4.99 5.06
C GLY A 188 0.09 6.18 5.02
N LEU A 189 -0.64 6.32 3.92
CA LEU A 189 -1.80 7.20 3.80
C LEU A 189 -2.92 6.54 3.00
N THR A 190 -4.16 6.97 3.24
CA THR A 190 -5.31 6.62 2.42
C THR A 190 -6.38 7.71 2.51
N LEU A 191 -7.24 7.82 1.51
CA LEU A 191 -8.35 8.78 1.49
C LEU A 191 -9.65 8.08 1.90
N ALA A 192 -10.51 8.78 2.63
CA ALA A 192 -11.90 8.39 2.76
C ALA A 192 -12.57 8.29 1.36
N PRO A 193 -13.55 7.40 1.15
CA PRO A 193 -14.18 7.22 -0.16
C PRO A 193 -14.80 8.49 -0.76
N ASP A 194 -15.27 9.41 0.09
CA ASP A 194 -15.81 10.71 -0.31
C ASP A 194 -14.73 11.77 -0.60
N GLY A 195 -13.45 11.45 -0.35
CA GLY A 195 -12.31 12.32 -0.53
C GLY A 195 -12.20 13.46 0.49
N ARG A 196 -13.05 13.54 1.51
CA ARG A 196 -13.07 14.65 2.46
C ARG A 196 -11.99 14.58 3.52
N HIS A 197 -11.55 13.37 3.85
CA HIS A 197 -10.53 13.15 4.86
C HIS A 197 -9.38 12.32 4.31
N LEU A 198 -8.17 12.76 4.58
CA LEU A 198 -6.94 11.99 4.41
C LEU A 198 -6.54 11.40 5.76
N TYR A 199 -6.32 10.09 5.81
CA TYR A 199 -5.81 9.38 6.96
C TYR A 199 -4.32 9.10 6.77
N VAL A 200 -3.49 9.53 7.72
CA VAL A 200 -2.03 9.41 7.64
C VAL A 200 -1.50 8.69 8.88
N ALA A 201 -0.80 7.58 8.68
CA ALA A 201 -0.10 6.85 9.72
C ALA A 201 1.10 7.67 10.22
N THR A 202 1.19 7.93 11.52
CA THR A 202 2.24 8.78 12.10
C THR A 202 2.75 8.24 13.43
N PRO A 203 4.01 8.52 13.81
CA PRO A 203 5.08 9.06 12.96
C PRO A 203 5.55 8.04 11.91
N LYS A 204 6.61 8.34 11.15
CA LYS A 204 7.31 7.28 10.39
C LYS A 204 7.74 6.17 11.37
N ALA A 205 7.63 4.91 10.95
CA ALA A 205 8.22 3.80 11.69
C ALA A 205 9.75 3.92 11.66
N ASP A 206 10.36 4.15 12.83
CA ASP A 206 11.80 4.11 13.01
C ASP A 206 12.16 2.95 13.95
N PHE A 207 13.04 2.06 13.46
CA PHE A 207 13.51 0.88 14.18
C PHE A 207 14.88 1.08 14.81
N ALA A 208 15.55 2.19 14.49
CA ALA A 208 16.84 2.57 15.03
C ALA A 208 16.71 3.54 16.21
N THR A 209 15.71 4.43 16.17
CA THR A 209 15.45 5.38 17.27
C THR A 209 14.05 5.23 17.86
N PRO A 210 13.89 5.32 19.20
CA PRO A 210 12.57 5.33 19.81
C PRO A 210 11.73 6.50 19.30
N PRO A 211 10.43 6.30 19.02
CA PRO A 211 9.59 7.38 18.53
C PRO A 211 9.51 8.51 19.54
N THR A 212 9.62 9.75 19.06
CA THR A 212 9.54 10.96 19.89
C THR A 212 8.10 11.40 20.14
N THR A 213 7.15 10.87 19.37
CA THR A 213 5.71 11.11 19.48
C THR A 213 4.97 9.77 19.57
N PRO A 214 3.90 9.67 20.38
CA PRO A 214 3.06 8.46 20.41
C PRO A 214 2.53 8.11 19.01
N PRO A 215 2.42 6.81 18.67
CA PRO A 215 1.88 6.42 17.38
C PRO A 215 0.38 6.75 17.29
N SER A 216 -0.03 7.19 16.11
CA SER A 216 -1.40 7.63 15.86
C SER A 216 -1.70 7.71 14.36
N ILE A 217 -2.99 7.90 14.04
CA ILE A 217 -3.45 8.25 12.70
C ILE A 217 -3.94 9.69 12.72
N HIS A 218 -3.35 10.55 11.91
CA HIS A 218 -3.86 11.89 11.70
C HIS A 218 -5.00 11.85 10.69
N VAL A 219 -6.13 12.46 11.03
CA VAL A 219 -7.28 12.70 10.17
C VAL A 219 -7.20 14.15 9.71
N ILE A 220 -6.95 14.35 8.43
CA ILE A 220 -6.72 15.67 7.83
C ILE A 220 -7.90 15.99 6.92
N ASP A 221 -8.49 17.18 7.09
CA ASP A 221 -9.50 17.69 6.15
C ASP A 221 -8.82 18.09 4.83
N THR A 222 -9.32 17.56 3.71
CA THR A 222 -8.68 17.76 2.40
C THR A 222 -8.95 19.14 1.79
N ALA A 223 -9.95 19.87 2.29
CA ALA A 223 -10.24 21.23 1.84
C ALA A 223 -9.40 22.28 2.57
N THR A 224 -9.09 22.05 3.86
CA THR A 224 -8.30 23.00 4.67
C THR A 224 -6.86 22.57 4.90
N HIS A 225 -6.52 21.30 4.65
CA HIS A 225 -5.21 20.70 4.95
C HIS A 225 -4.84 20.72 6.45
N GLU A 226 -5.83 20.83 7.32
CA GLU A 226 -5.65 20.82 8.77
C GLU A 226 -5.96 19.45 9.37
N THR A 227 -5.16 19.03 10.35
CA THR A 227 -5.48 17.86 11.17
C THR A 227 -6.68 18.17 12.06
N VAL A 228 -7.84 17.58 11.73
CA VAL A 228 -9.10 17.76 12.47
C VAL A 228 -9.25 16.76 13.61
N ARG A 229 -8.52 15.64 13.58
CA ARG A 229 -8.52 14.63 14.63
C ARG A 229 -7.24 13.79 14.61
N THR A 230 -6.84 13.31 15.78
CA THR A 230 -5.78 12.31 15.94
C THR A 230 -6.37 11.07 16.59
N LEU A 231 -6.22 9.91 15.94
CA LEU A 231 -6.67 8.61 16.46
C LEU A 231 -5.47 7.92 17.12
N PRO A 232 -5.46 7.73 18.44
CA PRO A 232 -4.36 7.05 19.11
C PRO A 232 -4.33 5.56 18.73
N THR A 233 -3.13 5.01 18.56
CA THR A 233 -2.89 3.57 18.40
C THR A 233 -1.96 3.05 19.48
N LYS A 234 -1.88 1.73 19.64
CA LYS A 234 -1.01 1.11 20.66
C LYS A 234 0.40 0.91 20.12
N GLY A 235 0.50 0.43 18.89
CA GLY A 235 1.72 0.22 18.14
C GLY A 235 1.87 1.23 17.01
N GLN A 236 3.07 1.23 16.43
CA GLN A 236 3.41 2.03 15.27
C GLN A 236 2.55 1.59 14.07
N VAL A 237 1.81 2.52 13.48
CA VAL A 237 1.02 2.24 12.27
C VAL A 237 1.92 2.32 11.06
N MET A 238 1.80 1.36 10.14
CA MET A 238 2.50 1.37 8.87
C MET A 238 1.50 1.44 7.70
N PRO A 239 0.68 0.40 7.42
CA PRO A 239 -0.40 0.55 6.46
C PRO A 239 -1.66 1.15 7.08
N VAL A 240 -2.32 2.01 6.31
CA VAL A 240 -3.73 2.36 6.49
C VAL A 240 -4.50 2.14 5.20
N HIS A 241 -5.75 1.70 5.30
CA HIS A 241 -6.63 1.47 4.14
C HIS A 241 -8.06 1.85 4.49
N ALA A 242 -8.70 2.66 3.65
CA ALA A 242 -10.14 2.93 3.75
C ALA A 242 -10.90 1.96 2.85
N THR A 243 -11.87 1.24 3.41
CA THR A 243 -12.77 0.39 2.62
C THR A 243 -13.74 1.22 1.79
N SER A 244 -14.42 0.58 0.82
CA SER A 244 -15.50 1.21 0.03
C SER A 244 -16.65 1.74 0.88
N THR A 245 -16.84 1.20 2.10
CA THR A 245 -17.87 1.64 3.06
C THR A 245 -17.36 2.71 4.04
N GLY A 246 -16.09 3.12 3.94
CA GLY A 246 -15.48 4.13 4.79
C GLY A 246 -14.90 3.63 6.11
N MET A 247 -14.88 2.32 6.36
CA MET A 247 -14.13 1.78 7.50
C MET A 247 -12.65 2.06 7.31
N LEU A 248 -11.99 2.58 8.35
CA LEU A 248 -10.55 2.78 8.34
C LEU A 248 -9.88 1.58 9.02
N LEU A 249 -8.99 0.95 8.27
CA LEU A 249 -8.17 -0.18 8.69
C LEU A 249 -6.74 0.31 8.92
N ALA A 250 -6.11 -0.11 10.00
CA ALA A 250 -4.73 0.26 10.34
C ALA A 250 -3.93 -0.97 10.77
N GLY A 251 -2.77 -1.19 10.16
CA GLY A 251 -1.84 -2.25 10.56
C GLY A 251 -0.81 -1.70 11.53
N GLU A 252 -0.82 -2.22 12.74
CA GLU A 252 0.07 -1.85 13.83
C GLU A 252 1.20 -2.89 13.98
N LEU A 253 2.42 -2.37 14.04
CA LEU A 253 3.63 -3.11 14.37
C LEU A 253 3.67 -3.41 15.88
N ARG A 254 4.28 -4.54 16.22
CA ARG A 254 4.47 -4.96 17.62
C ARG A 254 5.92 -5.43 17.80
N PRO A 255 6.85 -4.53 18.17
CA PRO A 255 8.21 -4.91 18.50
C PRO A 255 8.22 -5.96 19.61
N ASP A 256 9.01 -7.02 19.43
CA ASP A 256 9.27 -7.98 20.50
C ASP A 256 10.40 -7.45 21.38
N THR A 257 10.05 -7.03 22.59
CA THR A 257 10.99 -6.45 23.57
C THR A 257 11.45 -7.47 24.61
N ALA A 258 11.30 -8.77 24.34
CA ALA A 258 11.78 -9.81 25.25
C ALA A 258 13.30 -9.67 25.51
N PRO A 259 13.76 -9.71 26.78
CA PRO A 259 15.18 -9.61 27.09
C PRO A 259 15.99 -10.71 26.39
N GLY A 260 17.00 -10.31 25.61
CA GLY A 260 17.85 -11.24 24.86
C GLY A 260 17.28 -11.72 23.51
N GLY A 261 16.12 -11.19 23.07
CA GLY A 261 15.61 -11.39 21.71
C GLY A 261 16.47 -10.71 20.64
N PRO A 262 16.34 -11.11 19.36
CA PRO A 262 17.03 -10.43 18.28
C PRO A 262 16.53 -8.99 18.13
N LEU A 263 17.46 -8.05 17.95
CA LEU A 263 17.11 -6.65 17.68
C LEU A 263 16.24 -6.57 16.41
N GLY A 264 15.11 -5.86 16.50
CA GLY A 264 14.17 -5.72 15.38
C GLY A 264 13.13 -6.85 15.26
N ALA A 265 13.15 -7.84 16.16
CA ALA A 265 12.12 -8.87 16.23
C ALA A 265 10.71 -8.26 16.37
N GLN A 266 9.73 -8.93 15.76
CA GLN A 266 8.33 -8.51 15.78
C GLN A 266 7.47 -9.65 16.28
N LEU A 267 6.53 -9.36 17.18
CA LEU A 267 5.38 -10.22 17.43
C LEU A 267 4.41 -10.14 16.23
N PRO A 268 3.45 -11.08 16.13
CA PRO A 268 2.29 -10.88 15.26
C PRO A 268 1.71 -9.47 15.39
N GLY A 269 1.46 -8.81 14.26
CA GLY A 269 0.93 -7.45 14.23
C GLY A 269 -0.54 -7.38 14.66
N VAL A 270 -1.12 -6.19 14.60
CA VAL A 270 -2.55 -5.99 14.87
C VAL A 270 -3.20 -5.21 13.73
N LEU A 271 -4.34 -5.69 13.25
CA LEU A 271 -5.28 -4.92 12.44
C LEU A 271 -6.25 -4.21 13.38
N THR A 272 -6.17 -2.89 13.44
CA THR A 272 -7.11 -2.03 14.18
C THR A 272 -8.16 -1.49 13.22
N VAL A 273 -9.43 -1.59 13.62
CA VAL A 273 -10.57 -1.27 12.76
C VAL A 273 -11.38 -0.13 13.37
N PHE A 274 -11.59 0.93 12.59
CA PHE A 274 -12.40 2.08 12.96
C PHE A 274 -13.68 2.15 12.12
N ALA A 275 -14.77 2.57 12.75
CA ALA A 275 -16.08 2.70 12.13
C ALA A 275 -16.08 3.82 11.08
N PRO A 276 -16.90 3.70 10.02
CA PRO A 276 -17.06 4.77 9.05
C PRO A 276 -17.58 6.04 9.72
N ASP A 277 -17.19 7.20 9.17
CA ASP A 277 -17.53 8.58 9.55
C ASP A 277 -17.12 8.99 10.98
N THR A 278 -17.59 8.23 11.98
CA THR A 278 -17.34 8.48 13.40
C THR A 278 -15.92 8.15 13.83
N LEU A 279 -15.21 7.29 13.09
CA LEU A 279 -13.87 6.79 13.42
C LEU A 279 -13.79 6.27 14.87
N ALA A 280 -14.88 5.70 15.38
CA ALA A 280 -14.89 5.02 16.67
C ALA A 280 -14.18 3.67 16.52
N LEU A 281 -13.39 3.28 17.51
CA LEU A 281 -12.75 1.96 17.53
C LEU A 281 -13.83 0.86 17.52
N VAL A 282 -13.82 0.00 16.51
CA VAL A 282 -14.69 -1.17 16.39
C VAL A 282 -14.05 -2.38 17.06
N GLY A 283 -12.75 -2.58 16.83
CA GLY A 283 -11.97 -3.62 17.48
C GLY A 283 -10.61 -3.85 16.83
N GLU A 284 -9.96 -4.91 17.28
CA GLU A 284 -8.57 -5.26 16.94
C GLU A 284 -8.50 -6.76 16.63
N VAL A 285 -7.69 -7.14 15.64
CA VAL A 285 -7.48 -8.54 15.23
C VAL A 285 -5.98 -8.78 15.08
N GLU A 286 -5.45 -9.87 15.66
CA GLU A 286 -4.05 -10.25 15.46
C GLU A 286 -3.83 -10.73 14.01
N VAL A 287 -2.73 -10.29 13.39
CA VAL A 287 -2.35 -10.60 12.00
C VAL A 287 -0.87 -11.01 11.92
N GLY A 288 -0.39 -11.34 10.72
CA GLY A 288 1.02 -11.67 10.46
C GLY A 288 2.03 -10.64 11.01
N GLN A 289 3.29 -11.07 11.14
CA GLN A 289 4.37 -10.21 11.64
C GLN A 289 4.70 -9.12 10.62
N PHE A 290 4.86 -7.88 11.12
CA PHE A 290 5.23 -6.71 10.31
C PHE A 290 4.21 -6.41 9.19
N PRO A 291 2.97 -6.02 9.54
CA PRO A 291 1.93 -5.70 8.57
C PRO A 291 2.36 -4.53 7.66
N LEU A 292 2.47 -4.74 6.34
CA LEU A 292 2.98 -3.73 5.38
C LEU A 292 1.95 -3.13 4.44
N THR A 293 0.97 -3.92 4.00
CA THR A 293 -0.07 -3.46 3.07
C THR A 293 -1.41 -4.04 3.50
N ILE A 294 -2.49 -3.26 3.31
CA ILE A 294 -3.87 -3.70 3.51
C ILE A 294 -4.64 -3.43 2.22
N THR A 295 -5.47 -4.38 1.80
CA THR A 295 -6.55 -4.15 0.84
C THR A 295 -7.84 -4.78 1.36
N SER A 296 -8.99 -4.46 0.75
CA SER A 296 -10.29 -5.04 1.10
C SER A 296 -11.03 -5.53 -0.14
N SER A 297 -11.97 -6.46 0.06
CA SER A 297 -12.95 -6.80 -0.97
C SER A 297 -13.83 -5.58 -1.32
N PRO A 298 -14.37 -5.50 -2.54
CA PRO A 298 -15.21 -4.36 -2.98
C PRO A 298 -16.45 -4.14 -2.12
N ASP A 299 -17.01 -5.20 -1.54
CA ASP A 299 -18.15 -5.18 -0.62
C ASP A 299 -17.77 -4.81 0.84
N ALA A 300 -16.48 -4.53 1.10
CA ALA A 300 -15.91 -4.24 2.41
C ALA A 300 -16.14 -5.34 3.47
N ARG A 301 -16.38 -6.58 3.04
CA ARG A 301 -16.63 -7.71 3.94
C ARG A 301 -15.33 -8.35 4.45
N LEU A 302 -14.29 -8.38 3.60
CA LEU A 302 -12.99 -8.94 3.91
C LEU A 302 -11.89 -7.88 3.86
N ALA A 303 -10.95 -7.98 4.80
CA ALA A 303 -9.65 -7.35 4.72
C ALA A 303 -8.57 -8.39 4.48
N TYR A 304 -7.55 -8.01 3.71
CA TYR A 304 -6.35 -8.79 3.43
C TYR A 304 -5.16 -8.01 3.94
N VAL A 305 -4.41 -8.56 4.89
CA VAL A 305 -3.29 -7.88 5.55
C VAL A 305 -2.01 -8.67 5.33
N SER A 306 -1.03 -8.09 4.62
CA SER A 306 0.25 -8.75 4.38
C SER A 306 1.15 -8.64 5.60
N GLY A 307 1.62 -9.77 6.13
CA GLY A 307 2.67 -9.84 7.14
C GLY A 307 4.01 -10.16 6.48
N ASN A 308 4.89 -9.18 6.37
CA ASN A 308 6.13 -9.30 5.62
C ASN A 308 7.13 -10.27 6.25
N LEU A 309 7.33 -10.18 7.57
CA LEU A 309 8.27 -11.04 8.27
C LEU A 309 7.71 -12.43 8.53
N SER A 310 6.39 -12.61 8.53
CA SER A 310 5.77 -13.93 8.57
C SER A 310 5.63 -14.55 7.18
N SER A 311 5.75 -13.77 6.10
CA SER A 311 5.49 -14.19 4.72
C SER A 311 4.06 -14.67 4.46
N THR A 312 3.10 -14.00 5.07
CA THR A 312 1.70 -14.43 5.03
C THR A 312 0.76 -13.30 4.66
N VAL A 313 -0.46 -13.64 4.26
CA VAL A 313 -1.60 -12.72 4.23
C VAL A 313 -2.66 -13.23 5.19
N THR A 314 -3.00 -12.45 6.21
CA THR A 314 -4.15 -12.74 7.07
C THR A 314 -5.42 -12.21 6.42
N VAL A 315 -6.38 -13.10 6.16
CA VAL A 315 -7.71 -12.74 5.67
C VAL A 315 -8.63 -12.55 6.88
N VAL A 316 -9.24 -11.39 7.02
CA VAL A 316 -10.08 -11.03 8.18
C VAL A 316 -11.50 -10.71 7.73
N ASP A 317 -12.49 -11.31 8.38
CA ASP A 317 -13.89 -10.93 8.22
C ASP A 317 -14.18 -9.69 9.06
N LEU A 318 -14.51 -8.57 8.40
CA LEU A 318 -14.66 -7.27 9.05
C LEU A 318 -15.96 -7.12 9.85
N GLN A 319 -16.94 -8.00 9.62
CA GLN A 319 -18.19 -8.00 10.37
C GLN A 319 -18.02 -8.70 11.72
N THR A 320 -17.29 -9.81 11.72
CA THR A 320 -17.08 -10.63 12.93
C THR A 320 -15.77 -10.33 13.66
N LEU A 321 -14.88 -9.56 13.03
CA LEU A 321 -13.51 -9.27 13.48
C LEU A 321 -12.73 -10.54 13.84
N ARG A 322 -12.76 -11.52 12.93
CA ARG A 322 -12.06 -12.79 13.09
C ARG A 322 -11.24 -13.12 11.85
N PRO A 323 -10.04 -13.72 12.02
CA PRO A 323 -9.33 -14.31 10.90
C PRO A 323 -10.18 -15.42 10.28
N VAL A 324 -10.31 -15.39 8.96
CA VAL A 324 -10.94 -16.43 8.14
C VAL A 324 -9.92 -17.51 7.80
N THR A 325 -8.73 -17.09 7.36
CA THR A 325 -7.62 -17.95 6.99
C THR A 325 -6.31 -17.15 6.94
N THR A 326 -5.20 -17.86 6.78
CA THR A 326 -3.87 -17.30 6.52
C THR A 326 -3.35 -17.89 5.22
N LEU A 327 -2.93 -17.04 4.29
CA LEU A 327 -2.35 -17.44 3.01
C LEU A 327 -0.82 -17.40 3.13
N GLU A 328 -0.16 -18.49 2.74
CA GLU A 328 1.31 -18.57 2.72
C GLU A 328 1.85 -18.05 1.39
N VAL A 329 2.89 -17.21 1.46
CA VAL A 329 3.57 -16.64 0.29
C VAL A 329 5.02 -17.10 0.32
N ASP A 330 5.50 -17.68 -0.77
CA ASP A 330 6.88 -18.15 -0.86
C ASP A 330 7.86 -16.97 -0.79
N ARG A 331 9.01 -17.14 -0.13
CA ARG A 331 10.09 -16.15 -0.03
C ARG A 331 11.46 -16.84 -0.03
N THR A 332 12.52 -16.11 -0.36
CA THR A 332 13.89 -16.66 -0.35
C THR A 332 14.76 -16.16 0.79
N ASP A 333 14.36 -15.08 1.46
CA ASP A 333 15.05 -14.48 2.59
C ASP A 333 14.04 -13.95 3.62
N ILE A 334 14.41 -13.01 4.50
CA ILE A 334 13.58 -12.54 5.62
C ILE A 334 12.28 -11.84 5.21
N SER A 335 12.22 -11.18 4.06
CA SER A 335 11.06 -10.38 3.65
C SER A 335 10.18 -11.12 2.64
N GLY A 336 8.91 -11.32 2.99
CA GLY A 336 7.94 -12.07 2.21
C GLY A 336 6.84 -11.21 1.61
N ALA A 337 5.59 -11.52 1.98
CA ALA A 337 4.38 -10.83 1.52
C ALA A 337 4.48 -9.30 1.71
N HIS A 338 4.25 -8.54 0.65
CA HIS A 338 4.31 -7.07 0.68
C HIS A 338 3.05 -6.46 0.04
N GLY A 339 3.15 -5.96 -1.20
CA GLY A 339 2.06 -5.35 -1.94
C GLY A 339 0.92 -6.32 -2.21
N LEU A 340 -0.30 -5.79 -2.17
CA LEU A 340 -1.55 -6.52 -2.36
C LEU A 340 -2.41 -5.82 -3.40
N ALA A 341 -3.09 -6.58 -4.25
CA ALA A 341 -4.18 -6.07 -5.08
C ALA A 341 -5.35 -7.04 -5.10
N TYR A 342 -6.55 -6.50 -4.83
CA TYR A 342 -7.79 -7.23 -5.06
C TYR A 342 -8.19 -7.08 -6.53
N ILE A 343 -8.43 -8.20 -7.19
CA ILE A 343 -8.70 -8.29 -8.62
C ILE A 343 -10.13 -8.80 -8.77
N ALA A 344 -11.07 -7.86 -8.91
CA ALA A 344 -12.46 -8.21 -9.21
C ALA A 344 -12.55 -8.87 -10.58
N SER A 345 -13.39 -9.89 -10.71
CA SER A 345 -13.72 -10.53 -11.97
C SER A 345 -14.49 -9.55 -12.90
N PRO A 346 -14.55 -9.81 -14.21
CA PRO A 346 -15.33 -8.99 -15.15
C PRO A 346 -16.85 -9.00 -14.89
N HIS A 347 -17.33 -9.93 -14.05
CA HIS A 347 -18.76 -10.19 -13.83
C HIS A 347 -19.21 -9.89 -12.39
N SER A 348 -18.34 -9.24 -11.59
CA SER A 348 -18.55 -8.91 -10.18
C SER A 348 -19.44 -7.68 -9.97
#